data_AF-A0A355XQN3-F1
#
_entry.id   AF-A0A355XQN3-F1
#
_cell.length_a   1.000
_cell.length_b   1.000
_cell.length_c   1.000
_cell.angle_alpha   90.00
_cell.angle_beta   90.00
_cell.angle_gamma   90.00
#
_symmetry.space_group_name_H-M   'P 1'
#
loop_
_entity.id
_entity.type
_entity.pdbx_description
1 polymer ?
#
loop_
_entity_poly.entity_id
_entity_poly.type
_entity_poly.pdbx_seq_one_letter_code
_entity_poly.pdbx_strand_id
1 'polypeptide(L)'
;MDKFIDNIPYLREKYIKYADFAGEAIEDIFDQDQLKASEIRKVVEFASVVLMNSGNETFTIKTLPIEAQFSPIYAILIDDFDGDGFQDLLMGGNFSGVPPDLGRYDASYGSVLLGDGTGAFTTTPIQSSGFVVTGEIRQMKKIKTPNSQNQILVARNNNTVAIFNQLKNK
;
A
#
# COMPACT_ATOMS: atom_id res chain seq x y z
N MET A 1 2.12 -9.61 -26.46
CA MET A 1 2.14 -10.99 -25.92
C MET A 1 1.70 -10.91 -24.47
N ASP A 2 1.06 -11.94 -23.93
CA ASP A 2 0.59 -11.91 -22.54
C ASP A 2 1.79 -11.86 -21.57
N LYS A 3 1.72 -11.00 -20.54
CA LYS A 3 2.75 -10.88 -19.49
C LYS A 3 2.97 -12.21 -18.77
N PHE A 4 1.96 -13.06 -18.67
CA PHE A 4 2.09 -14.41 -18.09
C PHE A 4 3.09 -15.27 -18.88
N ILE A 5 2.89 -15.36 -20.20
CA ILE A 5 3.77 -16.13 -21.09
C ILE A 5 5.19 -15.53 -21.09
N ASP A 6 5.31 -14.20 -20.95
CA ASP A 6 6.61 -13.55 -20.90
C ASP A 6 7.47 -13.94 -19.69
N ASN A 7 6.82 -14.28 -18.57
CA ASN A 7 7.49 -14.73 -17.35
C ASN A 7 7.80 -16.24 -17.33
N ILE A 8 7.28 -17.02 -18.29
CA ILE A 8 7.47 -18.47 -18.39
C ILE A 8 7.94 -18.83 -19.81
N PRO A 9 9.26 -18.72 -20.09
CA PRO A 9 9.76 -18.72 -21.47
C PRO A 9 9.39 -19.93 -22.33
N TYR A 10 9.29 -21.14 -21.76
CA TYR A 10 8.95 -22.34 -22.53
C TYR A 10 7.51 -22.31 -23.07
N LEU A 11 6.60 -21.55 -22.44
CA LEU A 11 5.24 -21.39 -22.92
C LEU A 11 5.17 -20.57 -24.22
N ARG A 12 6.22 -19.80 -24.57
CA ARG A 12 6.27 -19.05 -25.85
C ARG A 12 6.31 -19.97 -27.07
N GLU A 13 6.90 -21.15 -26.94
CA GLU A 13 6.96 -22.13 -28.02
C GLU A 13 5.62 -22.85 -28.20
N LYS A 14 4.90 -23.05 -27.08
CA LYS A 14 3.59 -23.71 -27.05
C LYS A 14 2.46 -22.78 -27.50
N TYR A 15 2.51 -21.52 -27.09
CA TYR A 15 1.46 -20.52 -27.33
C TYR A 15 2.02 -19.33 -28.11
N ILE A 16 1.98 -19.45 -29.44
CA ILE A 16 2.52 -18.44 -30.37
C ILE A 16 1.59 -17.22 -30.45
N LYS A 17 0.27 -17.44 -30.53
CA LYS A 17 -0.73 -16.37 -30.55
C LYS A 17 -1.45 -16.30 -29.20
N TYR A 18 -1.88 -15.10 -28.84
CA TYR A 18 -2.69 -14.89 -27.63
C TYR A 18 -3.97 -15.73 -27.61
N ALA A 19 -4.62 -15.87 -28.77
CA ALA A 19 -5.81 -16.70 -28.93
C ALA A 19 -5.57 -18.19 -28.63
N ASP A 20 -4.32 -18.67 -28.72
CA ASP A 20 -3.97 -20.07 -28.43
C ASP A 20 -3.88 -20.32 -26.92
N PHE A 21 -3.65 -19.27 -26.12
CA PHE A 21 -3.57 -19.32 -24.67
C PHE A 21 -4.89 -18.92 -23.99
N ALA A 22 -5.63 -18.00 -24.59
CA ALA A 22 -6.84 -17.44 -24.01
C ALA A 22 -7.94 -18.51 -23.82
N GLY A 23 -8.24 -18.82 -22.55
CA GLY A 23 -9.30 -19.76 -22.17
C GLY A 23 -8.83 -21.18 -21.84
N GLU A 24 -7.53 -21.45 -21.93
CA GLU A 24 -6.93 -22.72 -21.49
C GLU A 24 -7.05 -22.88 -19.97
N ALA A 25 -7.35 -24.10 -19.49
CA ALA A 25 -7.31 -24.40 -18.08
C ALA A 25 -5.85 -24.54 -17.60
N ILE A 26 -5.61 -24.43 -16.28
CA ILE A 26 -4.25 -24.50 -15.76
C ILE A 26 -3.63 -25.89 -15.95
N GLU A 27 -4.48 -26.91 -16.00
CA GLU A 27 -4.17 -28.30 -16.31
C GLU A 27 -3.84 -28.55 -17.79
N ASP A 28 -4.28 -27.67 -18.68
CA ASP A 28 -3.92 -27.70 -20.10
C ASP A 28 -2.60 -26.97 -20.35
N ILE A 29 -2.27 -25.98 -19.52
CA ILE A 29 -1.04 -25.20 -19.59
C ILE A 29 0.15 -26.00 -19.01
N PHE A 30 -0.01 -26.60 -17.84
CA PHE A 30 1.02 -27.35 -17.10
C PHE A 30 0.68 -28.84 -17.00
N ASP A 31 1.67 -29.70 -17.19
CA ASP A 31 1.45 -31.13 -17.02
C ASP A 31 1.25 -31.52 -15.54
N GLN A 32 0.72 -32.72 -15.30
CA GLN A 32 0.42 -33.17 -13.93
C GLN A 32 1.66 -33.27 -13.03
N ASP A 33 2.83 -33.57 -13.58
CA ASP A 33 4.05 -33.70 -12.78
C ASP A 33 4.55 -32.33 -12.35
N GLN A 34 4.45 -31.32 -13.23
CA GLN A 34 4.69 -29.91 -12.92
C GLN A 34 3.73 -29.40 -11.84
N LEU A 35 2.43 -29.69 -11.97
CA LEU A 35 1.43 -29.28 -10.98
C LEU A 35 1.67 -29.94 -9.62
N LYS A 36 1.99 -31.23 -9.59
CA LYS A 36 2.32 -31.96 -8.34
C LYS A 36 3.60 -31.45 -7.68
N ALA A 37 4.58 -31.02 -8.47
CA ALA A 37 5.82 -30.44 -7.99
C ALA A 37 5.68 -28.96 -7.58
N SER A 38 4.54 -28.33 -7.82
CA SER A 38 4.33 -26.89 -7.58
C SER A 38 3.95 -26.58 -6.13
N GLU A 39 4.31 -25.37 -5.69
CA GLU A 39 3.82 -24.80 -4.43
C GLU A 39 2.60 -23.91 -4.71
N ILE A 40 1.42 -24.32 -4.24
CA ILE A 40 0.22 -23.50 -4.38
C ILE A 40 0.21 -22.42 -3.30
N ARG A 41 0.34 -21.16 -3.72
CA ARG A 41 0.18 -19.99 -2.85
C ARG A 41 -1.19 -19.35 -3.07
N LYS A 42 -1.91 -19.10 -1.98
CA LYS A 42 -3.23 -18.45 -2.01
C LYS A 42 -3.12 -17.05 -1.44
N VAL A 43 -3.66 -16.07 -2.17
CA VAL A 43 -3.94 -14.74 -1.64
C VAL A 43 -5.34 -14.78 -1.02
N VAL A 44 -5.46 -14.33 0.23
CA VAL A 44 -6.72 -14.38 0.99
C VAL A 44 -7.27 -13.00 1.35
N GLU A 45 -6.44 -11.96 1.25
CA GLU A 45 -6.79 -10.58 1.58
C GLU A 45 -6.06 -9.64 0.63
N PHE A 46 -6.77 -8.64 0.13
CA PHE A 46 -6.24 -7.58 -0.74
C PHE A 46 -6.37 -6.19 -0.12
N ALA A 47 -7.20 -6.04 0.92
CA ALA A 47 -7.35 -4.78 1.62
C ALA A 47 -6.11 -4.48 2.48
N SER A 48 -5.82 -3.19 2.64
CA SER A 48 -4.95 -2.70 3.70
C SER A 48 -5.64 -2.92 5.04
N VAL A 49 -4.98 -3.65 5.94
CA VAL A 49 -5.52 -4.05 7.25
C VAL A 49 -4.55 -3.77 8.37
N VAL A 50 -5.08 -3.65 9.58
CA VAL A 50 -4.34 -3.71 10.84
C VAL A 50 -4.56 -5.09 11.46
N LEU A 51 -3.47 -5.72 11.87
CA LEU A 51 -3.49 -7.01 12.57
C LEU A 51 -3.35 -6.75 14.08
N MET A 52 -4.46 -6.86 14.80
CA MET A 52 -4.51 -6.65 16.25
C MET A 52 -4.07 -7.93 16.96
N ASN A 53 -2.91 -7.89 17.61
CA ASN A 53 -2.40 -9.00 18.41
C ASN A 53 -3.37 -9.29 19.57
N SER A 54 -3.96 -10.48 19.55
CA SER A 54 -4.93 -10.94 20.56
C SER A 54 -4.27 -11.85 21.62
N GLY A 55 -2.94 -12.00 21.57
CA GLY A 55 -2.17 -12.95 22.37
C GLY A 55 -2.20 -14.36 21.77
N ASN A 56 -1.42 -15.27 22.35
CA ASN A 56 -1.39 -16.69 21.97
C ASN A 56 -1.20 -16.93 20.45
N GLU A 57 -0.36 -16.13 19.80
CA GLU A 57 -0.09 -16.22 18.36
C GLU A 57 -1.33 -15.99 17.48
N THR A 58 -2.38 -15.35 18.02
CA THR A 58 -3.61 -15.01 17.29
C THR A 58 -3.71 -13.53 16.98
N PHE A 59 -4.29 -13.22 15.82
CA PHE A 59 -4.50 -11.85 15.34
C PHE A 59 -5.94 -11.65 14.89
N THR A 60 -6.51 -10.50 15.26
CA THR A 60 -7.79 -10.04 14.74
C THR A 60 -7.55 -9.06 13.61
N ILE A 61 -8.12 -9.33 12.44
CA ILE A 61 -7.99 -8.47 11.25
C ILE A 61 -8.99 -7.31 11.37
N LYS A 62 -8.51 -6.08 11.17
CA LYS A 62 -9.31 -4.86 11.06
C LYS A 62 -9.00 -4.17 9.74
N THR A 63 -9.99 -4.07 8.86
CA THR A 63 -9.83 -3.36 7.59
C THR A 63 -9.71 -1.86 7.82
N LEU A 64 -8.71 -1.24 7.19
CA LEU A 64 -8.58 0.21 7.21
C LEU A 64 -9.68 0.88 6.37
N PRO A 65 -10.02 2.16 6.64
CA PRO A 65 -10.97 2.93 5.84
C PRO A 65 -10.70 2.91 4.34
N ILE A 66 -11.72 3.22 3.55
CA ILE A 66 -11.66 3.15 2.09
C ILE A 66 -10.54 4.01 1.49
N GLU A 67 -10.19 5.13 2.12
CA GLU A 67 -9.12 6.01 1.67
C GLU A 67 -7.73 5.36 1.73
N ALA A 68 -7.55 4.39 2.63
CA ALA A 68 -6.33 3.56 2.69
C ALA A 68 -6.23 2.55 1.54
N GLN A 69 -7.31 2.38 0.75
CA GLN A 69 -7.41 1.40 -0.33
C GLN A 69 -7.22 2.04 -1.72
N PHE A 70 -7.22 3.37 -1.82
CA PHE A 70 -7.17 4.08 -3.11
C PHE A 70 -5.87 3.89 -3.88
N SER A 71 -4.76 3.61 -3.20
CA SER A 71 -3.47 3.36 -3.83
C SER A 71 -2.62 2.44 -2.95
N PRO A 72 -1.60 1.77 -3.50
CA PRO A 72 -0.61 1.05 -2.71
C PRO A 72 0.04 1.96 -1.66
N ILE A 73 0.10 1.47 -0.42
CA ILE A 73 0.78 2.15 0.69
C ILE A 73 2.25 1.74 0.70
N TYR A 74 3.16 2.72 0.67
CA TYR A 74 4.61 2.51 0.72
C TYR A 74 5.28 3.13 1.95
N ALA A 75 4.60 4.03 2.65
CA ALA A 75 5.10 4.68 3.85
C ALA A 75 3.98 4.86 4.87
N ILE A 76 4.29 4.53 6.12
CA ILE A 76 3.43 4.74 7.28
C ILE A 76 4.29 5.41 8.36
N LEU A 77 3.83 6.53 8.89
CA LEU A 77 4.35 7.19 10.08
C LEU A 77 3.30 7.08 11.17
N ILE A 78 3.67 6.44 12.28
CA ILE A 78 2.81 6.25 13.44
C ILE A 78 3.18 7.29 14.49
N ASP A 79 2.20 8.01 15.00
CA ASP A 79 2.35 9.01 16.04
C ASP A 79 0.99 9.31 16.69
N ASP A 80 0.98 10.14 17.73
CA ASP A 80 -0.24 10.72 18.29
C ASP A 80 -0.42 12.12 17.66
N PHE A 81 -1.26 12.22 16.62
CA PHE A 81 -1.41 13.45 15.82
C PHE A 81 -2.48 14.37 16.40
N ASP A 82 -3.51 13.84 17.06
CA ASP A 82 -4.57 14.64 17.68
C ASP A 82 -4.38 14.87 19.19
N GLY A 83 -3.47 14.13 19.83
CA GLY A 83 -3.09 14.30 21.23
C GLY A 83 -3.98 13.52 22.20
N ASP A 84 -4.74 12.53 21.73
CA ASP A 84 -5.64 11.73 22.57
C ASP A 84 -4.93 10.55 23.28
N GLY A 85 -3.67 10.30 22.95
CA GLY A 85 -2.84 9.24 23.51
C GLY A 85 -2.94 7.89 22.79
N PHE A 86 -3.71 7.79 21.71
CA PHE A 86 -3.76 6.63 20.83
C PHE A 86 -2.82 6.79 19.64
N GLN A 87 -2.58 5.67 18.94
CA GLN A 87 -1.75 5.66 17.75
C GLN A 87 -2.57 6.02 16.53
N ASP A 88 -2.11 7.04 15.82
CA ASP A 88 -2.63 7.46 14.53
C ASP A 88 -1.68 7.06 13.40
N LEU A 89 -2.22 7.00 12.18
CA LEU A 89 -1.48 6.62 10.99
C LEU A 89 -1.45 7.78 10.00
N LEU A 90 -0.26 8.32 9.73
CA LEU A 90 0.00 9.10 8.53
C LEU A 90 0.51 8.15 7.47
N MET A 91 -0.23 7.99 6.38
CA MET A 91 0.07 7.04 5.32
C MET A 91 0.24 7.73 3.98
N GLY A 92 1.04 7.11 3.13
CA GLY A 92 1.28 7.58 1.78
C GLY A 92 1.86 6.49 0.90
N GLY A 93 1.75 6.69 -0.41
CA GLY A 93 2.32 5.75 -1.35
C GLY A 93 2.18 6.24 -2.77
N ASN A 94 1.33 5.58 -3.54
CA ASN A 94 1.27 5.65 -5.00
C ASN A 94 2.37 4.87 -5.72
N PHE A 95 2.06 4.45 -6.94
CA PHE A 95 2.99 3.79 -7.84
C PHE A 95 2.71 4.16 -9.29
N SER A 96 3.74 4.69 -9.96
CA SER A 96 3.65 5.13 -11.36
C SER A 96 4.38 4.20 -12.34
N GLY A 97 5.16 3.24 -11.83
CA GLY A 97 5.93 2.25 -12.61
C GLY A 97 5.09 1.12 -13.18
N VAL A 98 3.90 1.45 -13.67
CA VAL A 98 2.93 0.50 -14.22
C VAL A 98 2.85 0.61 -15.73
N PRO A 99 2.63 -0.51 -16.43
CA PRO A 99 2.36 -0.50 -17.87
C PRO A 99 1.18 0.41 -18.25
N PRO A 100 1.21 1.09 -19.42
CA PRO A 100 0.19 2.09 -19.79
C PRO A 100 -1.25 1.59 -19.79
N ASP A 101 -1.45 0.29 -20.05
CA ASP A 101 -2.74 -0.42 -20.06
C ASP A 101 -3.43 -0.47 -18.69
N LEU A 102 -2.67 -0.42 -17.58
CA LEU A 102 -3.22 -0.54 -16.23
C LEU A 102 -3.56 0.80 -15.57
N GLY A 103 -3.07 1.92 -16.13
CA GLY A 103 -3.19 3.24 -15.51
C GLY A 103 -2.37 3.37 -14.22
N ARG A 104 -2.01 4.60 -13.85
CA ARG A 104 -1.20 4.86 -12.65
C ARG A 104 -2.00 4.60 -11.38
N TYR A 105 -1.33 4.10 -10.35
CA TYR A 105 -1.92 3.95 -9.02
C TYR A 105 -1.58 5.18 -8.19
N ASP A 106 -2.13 6.34 -8.56
CA ASP A 106 -1.75 7.67 -8.02
C ASP A 106 -2.89 8.44 -7.34
N ALA A 107 -3.91 7.72 -6.88
CA ALA A 107 -5.10 8.31 -6.27
C ALA A 107 -4.93 8.76 -4.80
N SER A 108 -3.79 8.47 -4.14
CA SER A 108 -3.53 8.95 -2.78
C SER A 108 -2.85 10.32 -2.79
N TYR A 109 -3.39 11.24 -1.99
CA TYR A 109 -2.73 12.50 -1.63
C TYR A 109 -2.02 12.41 -0.27
N GLY A 110 -1.90 11.20 0.27
CA GLY A 110 -1.67 10.97 1.69
C GLY A 110 -2.96 10.94 2.50
N SER A 111 -2.94 10.22 3.61
CA SER A 111 -4.09 10.07 4.51
C SER A 111 -3.64 10.11 5.95
N VAL A 112 -4.35 10.85 6.80
CA VAL A 112 -4.21 10.79 8.26
C VAL A 112 -5.40 10.02 8.80
N LEU A 113 -5.14 8.93 9.51
CA LEU A 113 -6.16 8.12 10.17
C LEU A 113 -6.00 8.23 11.68
N LEU A 114 -7.06 8.66 12.35
CA LEU A 114 -7.08 8.76 13.81
C LEU A 114 -7.50 7.43 14.41
N GLY A 115 -6.70 6.91 15.34
CA GLY A 115 -6.96 5.65 16.02
C GLY A 115 -7.80 5.86 17.28
N ASP A 116 -8.68 4.92 17.62
CA ASP A 116 -9.50 4.99 18.84
C ASP A 116 -8.97 4.10 19.99
N GLY A 117 -7.75 3.57 19.83
CA GLY A 117 -7.13 2.62 20.77
C GLY A 117 -7.67 1.18 20.69
N THR A 118 -8.77 0.93 19.97
CA THR A 118 -9.34 -0.42 19.77
C THR A 118 -8.85 -1.10 18.49
N GLY A 119 -8.04 -0.39 17.70
CA GLY A 119 -7.60 -0.80 16.37
C GLY A 119 -8.57 -0.40 15.26
N ALA A 120 -9.60 0.39 15.58
CA ALA A 120 -10.39 1.08 14.57
C ALA A 120 -9.76 2.44 14.24
N PHE A 121 -9.93 2.85 13.00
CA PHE A 121 -9.32 4.05 12.45
C PHE A 121 -10.36 4.86 11.68
N THR A 122 -10.34 6.18 11.85
CA THR A 122 -11.21 7.10 11.11
C THR A 122 -10.36 8.05 10.28
N THR A 123 -10.72 8.21 8.99
CA THR A 123 -10.01 9.12 8.10
C THR A 123 -10.27 10.58 8.45
N THR A 124 -9.21 11.36 8.60
CA THR A 124 -9.29 12.81 8.72
C THR A 124 -9.41 13.44 7.33
N PRO A 125 -10.44 14.27 7.07
CA PRO A 125 -10.57 15.00 5.81
C PRO A 125 -9.33 15.83 5.49
N ILE A 126 -8.98 15.92 4.22
CA ILE A 126 -7.79 16.66 3.73
C ILE A 126 -7.77 18.12 4.24
N GLN A 127 -8.93 18.77 4.27
CA GLN A 127 -9.06 20.17 4.72
C GLN A 127 -8.70 20.33 6.20
N SER A 128 -8.96 19.29 7.01
CA SER A 128 -8.67 19.28 8.44
C SER A 128 -7.24 18.81 8.73
N SER A 129 -6.75 17.81 7.99
CA SER A 129 -5.40 17.27 8.21
C SER A 129 -4.31 18.24 7.74
N GLY A 130 -4.57 19.02 6.69
CA GLY A 130 -3.57 19.87 6.04
C GLY A 130 -2.44 19.09 5.36
N PHE A 131 -2.53 17.75 5.31
CA PHE A 131 -1.53 16.89 4.67
C PHE A 131 -1.95 16.56 3.25
N VAL A 132 -1.26 17.16 2.29
CA VAL A 132 -1.49 16.93 0.85
C VAL A 132 -0.15 16.78 0.16
N VAL A 133 0.10 15.60 -0.38
CA VAL A 133 1.31 15.28 -1.14
C VAL A 133 0.93 14.53 -2.40
N THR A 134 1.29 15.09 -3.55
CA THR A 134 1.17 14.41 -4.84
C THR A 134 2.40 13.59 -5.16
N GLY A 135 2.21 12.55 -5.97
CA GLY A 135 3.28 11.68 -6.46
C GLY A 135 3.58 10.52 -5.51
N GLU A 136 4.75 9.90 -5.71
CA GLU A 136 5.09 8.63 -5.07
C GLU A 136 5.82 8.84 -3.73
N ILE A 137 5.11 8.73 -2.61
CA ILE A 137 5.69 8.77 -1.26
C ILE A 137 6.40 7.43 -0.99
N ARG A 138 7.62 7.50 -0.43
CA ARG A 138 8.46 6.32 -0.16
C ARG A 138 8.95 6.20 1.27
N GLN A 139 9.00 7.30 2.01
CA GLN A 139 9.37 7.31 3.42
C GLN A 139 8.79 8.57 4.08
N MET A 140 8.37 8.44 5.33
CA MET A 140 8.03 9.58 6.18
C MET A 140 8.78 9.47 7.50
N LYS A 141 9.34 10.59 7.97
CA LYS A 141 10.03 10.64 9.25
C LYS A 141 9.74 11.93 9.98
N LYS A 142 9.43 11.81 11.27
CA LYS A 142 9.40 12.94 12.18
C LYS A 142 10.82 13.37 12.51
N ILE A 143 11.09 14.66 12.42
CA ILE A 143 12.35 15.28 12.82
C ILE A 143 12.07 16.42 13.79
N LYS A 144 13.05 16.73 14.63
CA LYS A 144 13.05 17.92 15.47
C LYS A 144 14.02 18.93 14.89
N THR A 145 13.54 20.17 14.69
CA THR A 145 14.42 21.28 14.32
C THR A 145 15.21 21.76 15.55
N PRO A 146 16.31 22.51 15.36
CA PRO A 146 17.03 23.15 16.47
C PRO A 146 16.13 24.01 17.38
N ASN A 147 15.04 24.57 16.83
CA ASN A 147 14.06 25.35 17.57
C ASN A 147 12.99 24.48 18.27
N SER A 148 13.22 23.17 18.40
CA SER A 148 12.30 22.20 19.03
C SER A 148 10.92 22.14 18.38
N GLN A 149 10.82 22.45 17.08
CA GLN A 149 9.59 22.25 16.31
C GLN A 149 9.60 20.85 15.69
N ASN A 150 8.48 20.14 15.84
CA ASN A 150 8.28 18.85 15.18
C ASN A 150 7.92 19.10 13.71
N GLN A 151 8.68 18.46 12.82
CA GLN A 151 8.40 18.46 11.40
C GLN A 151 8.32 17.03 10.88
N ILE A 152 7.60 16.84 9.78
CA ILE A 152 7.52 15.58 9.07
C ILE A 152 8.20 15.78 7.72
N LEU A 153 9.29 15.03 7.50
CA LEU A 153 9.93 14.90 6.20
C LEU A 153 9.24 13.80 5.41
N VAL A 154 8.90 14.09 4.16
CA VAL A 154 8.28 13.16 3.23
C VAL A 154 9.20 12.98 2.03
N ALA A 155 9.82 11.81 1.93
CA ALA A 155 10.64 11.44 0.78
C ALA A 155 9.75 10.93 -0.35
N ARG A 156 10.03 11.41 -1.57
CA ARG A 156 9.23 11.11 -2.76
C ARG A 156 10.12 10.59 -3.88
N ASN A 157 9.65 9.59 -4.60
CA ASN A 157 10.37 9.07 -5.78
C ASN A 157 10.45 10.17 -6.86
N ASN A 158 11.64 10.38 -7.42
CA ASN A 158 11.91 11.38 -8.47
C ASN A 158 11.35 12.78 -8.20
N ASN A 159 11.28 13.20 -6.93
CA ASN A 159 10.78 14.51 -6.55
C ASN A 159 11.54 15.04 -5.32
N THR A 160 11.38 16.32 -5.01
CA THR A 160 11.99 16.93 -3.83
C THR A 160 11.35 16.41 -2.55
N VAL A 161 12.06 16.49 -1.43
CA VAL A 161 11.50 16.20 -0.11
C VAL A 161 10.45 17.27 0.23
N ALA A 162 9.26 16.85 0.68
CA ALA A 162 8.27 17.76 1.25
C ALA A 162 8.41 17.82 2.77
N ILE A 163 8.13 18.97 3.36
CA ILE A 163 8.27 19.23 4.80
C ILE A 163 6.95 19.77 5.33
N PHE A 164 6.40 19.12 6.35
CA PHE A 164 5.19 19.55 7.04
C PHE A 164 5.53 19.94 8.47
N ASN A 165 4.96 21.04 8.95
CA ASN A 165 5.02 21.39 10.37
C ASN A 165 3.86 20.71 11.09
N GLN A 166 4.14 20.02 12.20
CA GLN A 166 3.06 19.56 13.07
C GLN A 166 2.49 20.78 13.80
N LEU A 167 1.23 21.12 13.53
CA LEU A 167 0.56 22.19 14.25
C LEU A 167 0.40 21.75 15.70
N LYS A 168 0.87 22.56 16.64
CA LYS A 168 0.52 22.36 18.05
C LYS A 168 -0.90 22.87 18.23
N ASN A 169 -1.84 21.98 18.52
CA ASN A 169 -3.11 22.41 19.08
C ASN A 169 -2.80 23.16 20.39
N LYS A 170 -3.32 24.39 20.49
CA LYS A 170 -3.24 25.22 21.70
C LYS A 170 -4.32 24.81 22.68
#